data_AF-A0A7C2TQR2-F1
#
_entry.id   AF-A0A7C2TQR2-F1
#
_cell.length_a   1.000
_cell.length_b   1.000
_cell.length_c   1.000
_cell.angle_alpha   90.00
_cell.angle_beta   90.00
_cell.angle_gamma   90.00
#
_symmetry.space_group_name_H-M   'P 1'
#
loop_
_entity.id
_entity.type
_entity.pdbx_description
1 polymer ?
#
loop_
_entity_poly.entity_id
_entity_poly.type
_entity_poly.pdbx_seq_one_letter_code
_entity_poly.pdbx_strand_id
1 'polypeptide(L)'
;MGGLGHNMKYTMVFFVIGALAIAGIPPFNGFASKLMIYESVFMFNPILSIIAMVVSILTLASFVKVFHSIFMGPKLPEYADVKEAPAPMLIGMGILAVVVVLFGLFPGVVVDHLIEPAAQALVNQGAYISAVMGGA
;
A
#
# COMPACT_ATOMS: atom_id res chain seq x y z
N MET A 1 -0.45 3.18 24.63
CA MET A 1 -0.22 4.43 23.88
C MET A 1 -1.55 4.86 23.29
N GLY A 2 -1.95 6.13 23.41
CA GLY A 2 -3.23 6.65 22.92
C GLY A 2 -3.24 8.17 22.94
N GLY A 3 -4.09 8.79 22.11
CA GLY A 3 -4.25 10.25 22.04
C GLY A 3 -3.13 11.01 21.33
N LEU A 4 -2.20 10.32 20.67
CA LEU A 4 -1.06 10.93 19.97
C LEU A 4 -1.48 11.83 18.79
N GLY A 5 -2.68 11.63 18.24
CA GLY A 5 -3.20 12.44 17.13
C GLY A 5 -3.36 13.93 17.46
N HIS A 6 -3.39 14.29 18.75
CA HIS A 6 -3.42 15.70 19.16
C HIS A 6 -2.09 16.43 18.90
N ASN A 7 -0.98 15.72 19.10
CA ASN A 7 0.37 16.27 19.05
C ASN A 7 1.09 15.91 17.74
N MET A 8 0.69 14.82 17.08
CA MET A 8 1.30 14.27 15.87
C MET A 8 0.31 14.16 14.70
N LYS A 9 -0.28 15.29 14.28
CA LYS A 9 -1.28 15.38 13.21
C LYS A 9 -0.75 14.97 11.83
N TYR A 10 0.45 15.40 11.45
CA TYR A 10 1.04 15.07 10.15
C TYR A 10 1.42 13.60 10.07
N THR A 11 2.08 13.10 11.12
CA THR A 11 2.43 11.68 11.22
C THR A 11 1.17 10.81 11.18
N MET A 12 0.09 11.23 11.86
CA MET A 12 -1.22 10.56 11.79
C MET A 12 -1.78 10.51 10.36
N VAL A 13 -1.74 11.61 9.62
CA VAL A 13 -2.22 11.65 8.22
C VAL A 13 -1.43 10.69 7.34
N PHE A 14 -0.09 10.70 7.43
CA PHE A 14 0.75 9.78 6.65
C PHE A 14 0.52 8.32 7.03
N PHE A 15 0.29 8.04 8.31
CA PHE A 15 -0.09 6.70 8.76
C PHE A 15 -1.41 6.25 8.13
N VAL A 16 -2.44 7.12 8.12
CA VAL A 16 -3.74 6.79 7.49
C VAL A 16 -3.58 6.53 6.00
N ILE A 17 -2.81 7.35 5.29
CA ILE A 17 -2.53 7.14 3.86
C ILE A 17 -1.89 5.77 3.62
N GLY A 18 -0.84 5.43 4.38
CA GLY A 18 -0.18 4.13 4.27
C GLY A 18 -1.09 2.96 4.65
N ALA A 19 -1.87 3.10 5.72
CA ALA A 19 -2.81 2.08 6.18
C ALA A 19 -3.90 1.80 5.13
N LEU A 20 -4.47 2.84 4.52
CA LEU A 20 -5.46 2.70 3.45
C LEU A 20 -4.85 2.12 2.17
N ALA A 21 -3.61 2.46 1.86
CA ALA A 21 -2.88 1.86 0.75
C ALA A 21 -2.66 0.35 0.92
N ILE A 22 -2.25 -0.09 2.12
CA ILE A 22 -2.09 -1.52 2.44
C ILE A 22 -3.45 -2.24 2.46
N ALA A 23 -4.48 -1.59 3.00
CA ALA A 23 -5.83 -2.13 3.00
C ALA A 23 -6.38 -2.30 1.58
N GLY A 24 -5.87 -1.53 0.61
CA GLY A 24 -6.28 -1.58 -0.79
C GLY A 24 -7.59 -0.83 -1.02
N ILE A 25 -7.76 0.34 -0.41
CA ILE A 25 -8.90 1.21 -0.64
C ILE A 25 -8.69 2.04 -1.93
N PRO A 26 -9.69 2.19 -2.82
CA PRO A 26 -9.60 3.16 -3.93
C PRO A 26 -9.49 4.55 -3.30
N PRO A 27 -8.39 5.33 -3.43
CA PRO A 27 -7.61 5.67 -4.65
C PRO A 27 -6.10 5.32 -4.58
N PHE A 28 -5.70 4.31 -3.81
CA PHE A 28 -4.28 3.96 -3.60
C PHE A 28 -3.82 2.80 -4.49
N ASN A 29 -2.51 2.71 -4.73
CA ASN A 29 -1.92 1.67 -5.58
C ASN A 29 -2.26 0.22 -5.15
N GLY A 30 -2.39 -0.04 -3.85
CA GLY A 30 -2.71 -1.37 -3.32
C GLY A 30 -4.08 -1.90 -3.72
N PHE A 31 -5.00 -1.03 -4.14
CA PHE A 31 -6.28 -1.45 -4.72
C PHE A 31 -6.06 -2.11 -6.09
N ALA A 32 -5.36 -1.43 -7.01
CA ALA A 32 -5.08 -1.93 -8.35
C ALA A 32 -4.32 -3.26 -8.30
N SER A 33 -3.29 -3.36 -7.45
CA SER A 33 -2.52 -4.60 -7.28
C SER A 33 -3.37 -5.77 -6.79
N LYS A 34 -4.25 -5.54 -5.80
CA LYS A 34 -5.12 -6.61 -5.28
C LYS A 34 -6.21 -7.01 -6.27
N LEU A 35 -6.78 -6.06 -7.02
CA LEU A 35 -7.78 -6.37 -8.04
C LEU A 35 -7.22 -7.32 -9.10
N MET A 36 -6.02 -7.05 -9.63
CA MET A 36 -5.37 -7.93 -10.61
C MET A 36 -5.17 -9.35 -10.07
N ILE A 37 -4.79 -9.47 -8.79
CA ILE A 37 -4.65 -10.77 -8.11
C ILE A 37 -6.01 -11.44 -7.95
N TYR A 38 -7.05 -10.71 -7.54
CA TYR A 38 -8.38 -11.28 -7.35
C TYR A 38 -8.99 -11.77 -8.65
N GLU A 39 -8.84 -11.03 -9.74
CA GLU A 39 -9.30 -11.43 -11.07
C GLU A 39 -8.56 -12.69 -11.55
N SER A 40 -7.24 -12.70 -11.41
CA SER A 40 -6.40 -13.85 -11.79
C SER A 40 -6.74 -15.11 -10.99
N VAL A 41 -6.88 -14.98 -9.67
CA VAL A 41 -7.24 -16.10 -8.79
C VAL A 41 -8.69 -16.52 -8.98
N PHE A 42 -9.61 -15.60 -9.27
CA PHE A 42 -11.01 -15.92 -9.49
C PHE A 42 -11.19 -16.81 -10.73
N MET A 43 -10.45 -16.54 -11.81
CA MET A 43 -10.44 -17.40 -13.00
C MET A 43 -9.90 -18.81 -12.71
N PHE A 44 -8.98 -18.95 -11.76
CA PHE A 44 -8.41 -20.25 -11.38
C PHE A 44 -9.28 -21.00 -10.36
N ASN A 45 -9.66 -20.31 -9.28
CA ASN A 45 -10.47 -20.84 -8.18
C ASN A 45 -11.20 -19.69 -7.44
N PRO A 46 -12.53 -19.55 -7.63
CA PRO A 46 -13.31 -18.51 -6.98
C PRO A 46 -13.25 -18.51 -5.45
N ILE A 47 -13.10 -19.68 -4.81
CA ILE A 47 -13.05 -19.79 -3.35
C ILE A 47 -11.78 -19.14 -2.80
N LEU A 48 -10.64 -19.32 -3.47
CA LEU A 48 -9.39 -18.67 -3.07
C LEU A 48 -9.48 -17.15 -3.20
N SER A 49 -10.16 -16.64 -4.23
CA SER A 49 -10.41 -15.20 -4.40
C SER A 49 -11.27 -14.64 -3.27
N ILE A 50 -12.32 -15.36 -2.86
CA ILE A 50 -13.15 -14.99 -1.70
C ILE A 50 -12.33 -14.94 -0.41
N ILE A 51 -11.49 -15.95 -0.15
CA ILE A 51 -10.61 -15.99 1.02
C ILE A 51 -9.67 -14.77 1.01
N ALA A 52 -9.07 -14.45 -0.13
CA ALA A 52 -8.17 -13.30 -0.26
C ALA A 52 -8.90 -11.96 0.02
N MET A 53 -10.13 -11.81 -0.46
CA MET A 53 -10.97 -10.64 -0.15
C MET A 53 -11.27 -10.53 1.36
N VAL A 54 -11.63 -11.64 2.01
CA VAL A 54 -11.89 -11.67 3.46
C VAL A 54 -10.64 -11.26 4.25
N VAL A 55 -9.47 -11.80 3.89
CA VAL A 55 -8.19 -11.42 4.53
C VAL A 55 -7.89 -9.93 4.34
N SER A 56 -8.24 -9.36 3.19
CA SER A 56 -8.08 -7.93 2.96
C SER A 56 -8.99 -7.08 3.86
N ILE A 57 -10.22 -7.53 4.10
CA ILE A 57 -11.15 -6.87 5.05
C ILE A 57 -10.59 -6.95 6.48
N LEU A 58 -10.06 -8.11 6.89
CA LEU A 58 -9.44 -8.28 8.21
C LEU A 58 -8.19 -7.39 8.37
N THR A 59 -7.44 -7.20 7.29
CA THR A 59 -6.30 -6.28 7.26
C THR A 59 -6.75 -4.85 7.52
N LEU A 60 -7.80 -4.39 6.83
CA LEU A 60 -8.40 -3.08 7.07
C LEU A 60 -8.87 -2.92 8.52
N ALA A 61 -9.61 -3.90 9.05
CA ALA A 61 -10.09 -3.87 10.42
C ALA A 61 -8.93 -3.78 11.44
N SER A 62 -7.84 -4.50 11.17
CA SER A 62 -6.64 -4.48 12.01
C SER A 62 -5.97 -3.11 12.00
N PHE A 63 -5.83 -2.46 10.84
CA PHE A 63 -5.29 -1.11 10.74
C PHE A 63 -6.19 -0.04 11.37
N VAL A 64 -7.51 -0.17 11.25
CA VAL A 64 -8.46 0.71 11.94
C VAL A 64 -8.32 0.58 13.46
N LYS A 65 -8.16 -0.65 13.98
CA LYS A 65 -7.92 -0.90 15.40
C LYS A 65 -6.61 -0.26 15.86
N VAL A 66 -5.54 -0.40 15.09
CA VAL A 66 -4.24 0.22 15.39
C VAL A 66 -4.34 1.75 15.38
N PHE A 67 -5.00 2.32 14.36
CA PHE A 67 -5.22 3.76 14.25
C PHE A 67 -5.96 4.30 15.48
N HIS A 68 -7.08 3.68 15.84
CA HIS A 68 -7.86 4.07 17.01
C HIS A 68 -7.06 3.92 18.30
N SER A 69 -6.28 2.85 18.44
CA SER A 69 -5.46 2.63 19.63
C SER A 69 -4.38 3.70 19.78
N ILE A 70 -3.68 4.08 18.71
CA ILE A 70 -2.49 4.96 18.80
C ILE A 70 -2.89 6.44 18.80
N PHE A 71 -3.76 6.84 17.87
CA PHE A 71 -4.00 8.25 17.58
C PHE A 71 -5.26 8.81 18.25
N MET A 72 -6.29 7.98 18.45
CA MET A 72 -7.53 8.40 19.13
C MET A 72 -7.42 8.22 20.65
N GLY A 73 -8.35 8.84 21.39
CA GLY A 73 -8.36 8.86 22.85
C GLY A 73 -7.99 10.22 23.44
N PRO A 74 -8.21 10.45 24.75
CA PRO A 74 -7.93 11.73 25.40
C PRO A 74 -6.43 12.05 25.39
N LYS A 75 -6.07 13.32 25.62
CA LYS A 75 -4.66 13.69 25.84
C LYS A 75 -4.18 13.10 27.16
N LEU A 76 -3.18 12.22 27.12
CA LEU A 76 -2.54 11.70 28.32
C LEU A 76 -1.39 12.62 28.76
N PRO A 77 -1.23 12.89 30.07
CA PRO A 77 -0.12 13.70 30.60
C PRO A 77 1.26 13.13 30.23
N GLU A 78 1.38 11.80 30.15
CA GLU A 78 2.61 11.09 29.76
C GLU A 78 3.11 11.45 28.35
N TYR A 79 2.20 11.87 27.46
CA TYR A 79 2.53 12.23 26.09
C TYR A 79 2.42 13.74 25.82
N ALA A 80 2.33 14.57 26.87
CA ALA A 80 2.15 16.01 26.74
C ALA A 80 3.29 16.71 25.98
N ASP A 81 4.53 16.26 26.19
CA ASP A 81 5.74 16.82 25.56
C ASP A 81 6.10 16.17 24.21
N VAL A 82 5.31 15.19 23.76
CA VAL A 82 5.54 14.55 22.46
C VAL A 82 5.30 15.58 21.36
N LYS A 83 6.27 15.67 20.43
CA LYS A 83 6.20 16.54 19.25
C LYS A 83 6.10 15.69 17.99
N GLU A 84 5.82 16.36 16.89
CA GLU A 84 5.87 15.73 15.56
C GLU A 84 7.22 15.08 15.27
N ALA A 85 7.19 14.14 14.32
CA ALA A 85 8.41 13.55 13.79
C ALA A 85 9.33 14.64 13.19
N PRO A 86 10.66 14.46 13.24
CA PRO A 86 11.61 15.38 12.63
C PRO A 86 11.29 15.63 11.14
N ALA A 87 11.53 16.85 10.67
CA ALA A 87 11.20 17.25 9.30
C ALA A 87 11.71 16.29 8.20
N PRO A 88 12.93 15.73 8.26
CA PRO A 88 13.39 14.77 7.26
C PRO A 88 12.51 13.51 7.17
N MET A 89 12.00 13.04 8.30
CA MET A 89 11.12 11.87 8.36
C MET A 89 9.74 12.17 7.78
N LEU A 90 9.19 13.35 8.07
CA LEU A 90 7.92 13.80 7.50
C LEU A 90 8.02 14.00 5.98
N ILE A 91 9.13 14.53 5.49
CA ILE A 91 9.38 14.68 4.05
C ILE A 91 9.43 13.30 3.38
N GLY A 92 10.16 12.33 3.96
CA GLY A 92 10.21 10.97 3.45
C GLY A 92 8.83 10.32 3.39
N MET A 93 8.04 10.44 4.46
CA MET A 93 6.65 9.95 4.50
C MET A 93 5.78 10.64 3.45
N GLY A 94 5.91 11.96 3.28
CA GLY A 94 5.17 12.74 2.31
C GLY A 94 5.47 12.33 0.88
N ILE A 95 6.75 12.15 0.53
CA ILE A 95 7.15 11.68 -0.81
C ILE A 95 6.52 10.31 -1.09
N LEU A 96 6.66 9.36 -0.17
CA LEU A 96 6.09 8.03 -0.35
C LEU A 96 4.56 8.06 -0.44
N ALA A 97 3.89 8.85 0.39
CA ALA A 97 2.45 9.04 0.35
C ALA A 97 1.99 9.57 -1.01
N VAL A 98 2.69 10.57 -1.57
CA VAL A 98 2.39 11.11 -2.90
C VAL A 98 2.57 10.05 -3.97
N VAL A 99 3.68 9.30 -3.96
CA VAL A 99 3.94 8.24 -4.95
C VAL A 99 2.85 7.17 -4.92
N VAL A 100 2.46 6.72 -3.73
CA VAL A 100 1.42 5.70 -3.54
C VAL A 100 0.04 6.17 -4.05
N VAL A 101 -0.29 7.45 -3.87
CA VAL A 101 -1.51 8.04 -4.41
C VAL A 101 -1.42 8.20 -5.92
N LEU A 102 -0.31 8.71 -6.46
CA LEU A 102 -0.12 8.90 -7.91
C LEU A 102 -0.22 7.56 -8.66
N PHE A 103 0.43 6.51 -8.14
CA PHE A 103 0.35 5.17 -8.73
C PHE A 103 -1.06 4.57 -8.60
N GLY A 104 -1.81 4.94 -7.56
CA GLY A 104 -3.20 4.53 -7.40
C GLY A 104 -4.18 5.25 -8.34
N LEU A 105 -3.91 6.51 -8.67
CA LEU A 105 -4.71 7.30 -9.61
C LEU A 105 -4.47 6.92 -11.06
N PHE A 106 -3.22 6.57 -11.41
CA PHE A 106 -2.82 6.20 -12.77
C PHE A 106 -2.21 4.79 -12.81
N PRO A 107 -2.97 3.74 -12.41
CA PRO A 107 -2.43 2.38 -12.35
C PRO A 107 -2.06 1.87 -13.74
N GLY A 108 -2.83 2.20 -14.79
CA GLY A 108 -2.55 1.77 -16.16
C GLY A 108 -1.17 2.20 -16.65
N VAL A 109 -0.76 3.45 -16.40
CA VAL A 109 0.57 3.94 -16.80
C VAL A 109 1.69 3.11 -16.18
N VAL A 110 1.54 2.73 -14.90
CA VAL A 110 2.53 1.91 -14.20
C VAL A 110 2.47 0.45 -14.67
N VAL A 111 1.26 -0.10 -14.83
CA VAL A 111 1.05 -1.48 -15.24
C VAL A 111 1.59 -1.71 -16.65
N ASP A 112 1.17 -0.89 -17.61
CA ASP A 112 1.45 -1.10 -19.04
C ASP A 112 2.93 -0.84 -19.37
N HIS A 113 3.57 0.15 -18.72
CA HIS A 113 4.96 0.51 -19.04
C HIS A 113 6.02 -0.18 -18.18
N LEU A 114 5.68 -0.61 -16.95
CA LEU A 114 6.66 -1.20 -16.03
C LEU A 114 6.34 -2.65 -15.68
N ILE A 115 5.09 -2.94 -15.31
CA ILE A 115 4.73 -4.25 -14.75
C ILE A 115 4.57 -5.29 -15.86
N GLU A 116 3.87 -4.97 -16.94
CA GLU A 116 3.60 -5.92 -18.03
C GLU A 116 4.88 -6.34 -18.78
N PRO A 117 5.79 -5.43 -19.18
CA PRO A 117 7.06 -5.83 -19.79
C PRO A 117 7.92 -6.69 -18.85
N ALA A 118 7.94 -6.36 -17.55
CA ALA A 118 8.65 -7.15 -16.55
C ALA A 118 8.03 -8.55 -16.39
N ALA A 119 6.70 -8.66 -16.36
CA ALA A 119 6.01 -9.94 -16.31
C ALA A 119 6.26 -10.78 -17.57
N GLN A 120 6.22 -10.16 -18.75
CA GLN A 120 6.50 -10.83 -20.02
C GLN A 120 7.95 -11.35 -20.08
N ALA A 121 8.93 -10.60 -19.57
CA ALA A 121 10.32 -11.05 -19.47
C ALA A 121 10.47 -12.28 -18.56
N LEU A 122 9.65 -12.41 -17.52
CA LEU A 122 9.64 -13.58 -16.63
C LEU A 122 8.96 -14.81 -17.27
N VAL A 123 7.88 -14.59 -18.02
CA VAL A 123 7.11 -15.66 -18.67
C VAL A 123 7.83 -16.16 -19.93
N ASN A 124 8.42 -15.27 -20.73
CA ASN A 124 9.12 -15.61 -21.96
C ASN A 124 10.60 -15.94 -21.69
N GLN A 125 10.83 -17.10 -21.07
CA GLN A 125 12.16 -17.61 -20.75
C GLN A 125 13.03 -17.81 -22.01
N GLY A 126 12.42 -18.17 -23.14
CA GLY A 126 13.13 -18.37 -24.40
C GLY A 126 13.77 -17.09 -24.93
N ALA A 127 13.01 -15.99 -24.96
CA ALA A 127 13.52 -14.68 -25.35
C ALA A 127 14.56 -14.14 -24.37
N TYR A 128 14.42 -14.44 -23.07
CA TYR A 128 15.41 -14.06 -22.07
C TYR A 128 16.75 -14.80 -22.29
N ILE A 129 16.70 -16.12 -22.47
CA ILE A 129 17.90 -16.95 -22.72
C ILE A 129 18.57 -16.53 -24.03
N SER A 130 17.80 -16.28 -25.10
CA SER A 130 18.36 -15.81 -26.37
C SER A 130 19.05 -14.45 -26.22
N ALA A 131 18.43 -13.48 -25.54
CA ALA A 131 19.03 -12.17 -25.31
C ALA A 131 20.35 -12.26 -24.51
N VAL A 132 20.46 -13.17 -23.54
CA VAL A 132 21.68 -13.37 -22.74
C VAL A 132 22.76 -14.11 -23.54
N MET A 133 22.39 -15.09 -24.36
CA MET A 133 23.32 -15.88 -25.16
C MET A 133 23.77 -15.19 -26.47
N GLY A 134 23.41 -13.92 -26.67
CA GLY A 134 23.78 -13.14 -27.85
C GLY A 134 22.92 -13.39 -29.09
N GLY A 135 21.73 -13.97 -28.91
CA GLY A 135 20.72 -14.09 -29.96
C GLY A 135 20.18 -12.71 -30.35
N ALA A 136 20.27 -12.42 -31.64
CA ALA A 136 19.79 -11.19 -32.29
C ALA A 136 18.31 -10.91 -32.02
#